data_AF-A0A8H8MPG8-F1
#
_entry.id   AF-A0A8H8MPG8-F1
#
_cell.length_a   1.000
_cell.length_b   1.000
_cell.length_c   1.000
_cell.angle_alpha   90.00
_cell.angle_beta   90.00
_cell.angle_gamma   90.00
#
_symmetry.space_group_name_H-M   'P 1'
#
loop_
_entity.id
_entity.type
_entity.pdbx_description
1 polymer ?
#
loop_
_entity_poly.entity_id
_entity_poly.type
_entity_poly.pdbx_seq_one_letter_code
_entity_poly.pdbx_strand_id
1 'polypeptide(L)'
;MSSFFRLRITLLGLHGEPHLSTATAFDVMLDCLRLQSLVLYGALHVLKTAPQEIKALCPEKTDNDWRSMFEEERKYYKGLVAPNPESTFAMQYLKALRTLTEKERIFGEVFNTSIDVTTSAQFAGNRSTSRNSSKPPNIYNKLATETRKLEARRVAAAEQLRAAQIEVATLEKDHGVHPRWTPGSPEWEAAVEREAHDLYHVALRDLELLVVQRIAELEKTHQMETGYKSRNHINKAVNRREKAIHIALEVYNRAARALVPPRPTLTFKELTDCAYVADFDFLKYSEHGAQDAEWARPAHRQCLAAWHKIQHATEEITRLNVEIRRVYTYIHDKEEFLLAQYRSLSISNPDLAHALLKHIQLATRANRHVLRDLETLSKIKGFSGDLTRGVRAESSSLSGSQSNALSESPDSSDLTDMLEQLGLNDEGVPVPEVENNELPDDALDAVTSLEQSCKVM
;
A
#
# COMPACT_ATOMS: atom_id res chain seq x y z
N MET A 1 -6.62 3.35 4.97
CA MET A 1 -7.37 4.59 5.24
C MET A 1 -6.58 5.88 4.94
N SER A 2 -5.27 5.81 4.64
CA SER A 2 -4.46 6.96 4.17
C SER A 2 -4.92 7.58 2.83
N SER A 3 -5.62 6.82 1.97
CA SER A 3 -6.07 7.34 0.66
C SER A 3 -7.29 8.27 0.73
N PHE A 4 -8.10 8.21 1.79
CA PHE A 4 -9.27 9.09 1.94
C PHE A 4 -8.85 10.55 2.22
N PHE A 5 -7.74 10.75 2.93
CA PHE A 5 -7.22 12.08 3.24
C PHE A 5 -6.37 12.68 2.11
N ARG A 6 -5.63 11.87 1.35
CA ARG A 6 -4.96 12.38 0.14
C ARG A 6 -5.96 12.88 -0.90
N LEU A 7 -7.13 12.22 -1.02
CA LEU A 7 -8.23 12.69 -1.85
C LEU A 7 -8.86 14.00 -1.36
N ARG A 8 -8.69 14.38 -0.08
CA ARG A 8 -9.30 15.58 0.52
C ARG A 8 -8.51 16.85 0.23
N ILE A 9 -7.18 16.76 0.08
CA ILE A 9 -6.35 17.88 -0.42
C ILE A 9 -6.48 18.02 -1.94
N THR A 10 -6.65 16.92 -2.68
CA THR A 10 -6.92 16.99 -4.14
C THR A 10 -8.35 17.35 -4.49
N LEU A 11 -9.37 17.06 -3.66
CA LEU A 11 -10.72 17.62 -3.84
C LEU A 11 -10.77 19.12 -3.55
N LEU A 12 -9.96 19.60 -2.60
CA LEU A 12 -9.68 21.04 -2.45
C LEU A 12 -8.82 21.61 -3.60
N GLY A 13 -8.26 20.76 -4.48
CA GLY A 13 -7.45 21.12 -5.65
C GLY A 13 -8.09 20.82 -7.01
N LEU A 14 -9.31 20.26 -7.05
CA LEU A 14 -10.09 20.04 -8.27
C LEU A 14 -11.25 21.03 -8.29
N HIS A 15 -10.93 22.30 -8.52
CA HIS A 15 -11.86 23.30 -9.04
C HIS A 15 -11.47 23.67 -10.47
N GLY A 16 -11.26 22.64 -11.30
CA GLY A 16 -11.05 22.75 -12.74
C GLY A 16 -12.17 22.11 -13.57
N GLU A 17 -13.28 21.72 -12.93
CA GLU A 17 -14.47 21.18 -13.60
C GLU A 17 -15.62 22.19 -13.39
N PRO A 18 -16.08 22.89 -14.45
CA PRO A 18 -16.98 24.05 -14.34
C PRO A 18 -18.43 23.72 -13.96
N HIS A 19 -18.70 22.57 -13.33
CA HIS A 19 -20.06 22.07 -13.08
C HIS A 19 -20.37 21.63 -11.65
N LEU A 20 -19.45 21.74 -10.69
CA LEU A 20 -19.80 21.52 -9.28
C LEU A 20 -20.22 22.85 -8.65
N SER A 21 -21.54 23.05 -8.54
CA SER A 21 -22.16 24.13 -7.77
C SER A 21 -21.55 24.20 -6.36
N THR A 22 -21.29 25.41 -5.87
CA THR A 22 -20.75 25.69 -4.52
C THR A 22 -21.51 24.97 -3.39
N ALA A 23 -22.78 24.63 -3.60
CA ALA A 23 -23.60 23.81 -2.72
C ALA A 23 -23.08 22.37 -2.54
N THR A 24 -22.48 21.76 -3.57
CA THR A 24 -21.94 20.39 -3.51
C THR A 24 -20.60 20.31 -2.75
N ALA A 25 -19.76 21.34 -2.83
CA ALA A 25 -18.54 21.43 -2.02
C ALA A 25 -18.86 21.63 -0.53
N PHE A 26 -19.96 22.34 -0.22
CA PHE A 26 -20.47 22.56 1.12
C PHE A 26 -20.98 21.26 1.77
N ASP A 27 -21.83 20.49 1.08
CA ASP A 27 -22.31 19.20 1.59
C ASP A 27 -21.16 18.21 1.85
N VAL A 28 -20.13 18.22 1.00
CA VAL A 28 -18.93 17.38 1.19
C VAL A 28 -18.11 17.77 2.42
N MET A 29 -17.99 19.07 2.73
CA MET A 29 -17.28 19.51 3.95
C MET A 29 -18.07 19.17 5.22
N LEU A 30 -19.39 19.39 5.21
CA LEU A 30 -20.26 19.09 6.34
C LEU A 30 -20.32 17.57 6.63
N ASP A 31 -20.41 16.75 5.58
CA ASP A 31 -20.33 15.29 5.70
C ASP A 31 -18.96 14.84 6.22
N CYS A 32 -17.88 15.49 5.81
CA CYS A 32 -16.55 15.16 6.32
C CYS A 32 -16.36 15.50 7.81
N LEU A 33 -16.99 16.56 8.32
CA LEU A 33 -16.94 16.91 9.75
C LEU A 33 -17.82 16.00 10.59
N ARG A 34 -19.00 15.63 10.08
CA ARG A 34 -19.83 14.57 10.69
C ARG A 34 -19.09 13.25 10.75
N LEU A 35 -18.31 12.91 9.72
CA LEU A 35 -17.43 11.74 9.74
C LEU A 35 -16.31 11.89 10.77
N GLN A 36 -15.67 13.06 10.90
CA GLN A 36 -14.64 13.29 11.93
C GLN A 36 -15.20 13.18 13.35
N SER A 37 -16.42 13.68 13.58
CA SER A 37 -17.15 13.51 14.84
C SER A 37 -17.39 12.02 15.16
N LEU A 38 -17.93 11.26 14.19
CA LEU A 38 -18.16 9.83 14.33
C LEU A 38 -16.87 9.05 14.61
N VAL A 39 -15.76 9.43 13.97
CA VAL A 39 -14.45 8.79 14.19
C VAL A 39 -13.92 9.11 15.60
N LEU A 40 -14.07 10.34 16.09
CA LEU A 40 -13.68 10.70 17.46
C LEU A 40 -14.51 9.93 18.49
N TYR A 41 -15.83 9.86 18.32
CA TYR A 41 -16.70 9.06 19.17
C TYR A 41 -16.32 7.58 19.16
N GLY A 42 -16.02 7.02 17.99
CA GLY A 42 -15.54 5.65 17.84
C GLY A 42 -14.23 5.40 18.60
N ALA A 43 -13.25 6.29 18.46
CA ALA A 43 -11.97 6.18 19.17
C ALA A 43 -12.14 6.27 20.69
N LEU A 44 -12.95 7.22 21.19
CA LEU A 44 -13.25 7.34 22.61
C LEU A 44 -14.03 6.14 23.15
N HIS A 45 -14.93 5.57 22.35
CA HIS A 45 -15.64 4.34 22.71
C HIS A 45 -14.67 3.17 22.86
N VAL A 46 -13.76 2.98 21.90
CA VAL A 46 -12.72 1.94 21.97
C VAL A 46 -11.86 2.09 23.22
N LEU A 47 -11.42 3.31 23.55
CA LEU A 47 -10.64 3.57 24.77
C LEU A 47 -11.40 3.24 26.06
N LYS A 48 -12.74 3.26 26.02
CA LYS A 48 -13.57 2.90 27.17
C LYS A 48 -13.82 1.40 27.27
N THR A 49 -14.07 0.70 26.17
CA THR A 49 -14.52 -0.70 26.17
C THR A 49 -13.37 -1.70 26.02
N ALA A 50 -12.42 -1.46 25.12
CA ALA A 50 -11.36 -2.42 24.81
C ALA A 50 -10.48 -2.78 26.02
N PRO A 51 -10.13 -1.87 26.95
CA PRO A 51 -9.41 -2.25 28.16
C PRO A 51 -10.19 -3.23 29.06
N GLN A 52 -11.52 -3.12 29.08
CA GLN A 52 -12.38 -4.02 29.85
C GLN A 52 -12.44 -5.41 29.22
N GLU A 53 -12.49 -5.46 27.88
CA GLU A 53 -12.44 -6.71 27.10
C GLU A 53 -11.12 -7.46 27.33
N ILE A 54 -9.98 -6.75 27.25
CA ILE A 54 -8.65 -7.33 27.51
C ILE A 54 -8.58 -7.87 28.94
N LYS A 55 -9.05 -7.10 29.92
CA LYS A 55 -9.04 -7.52 31.33
C LYS A 55 -9.95 -8.72 31.60
N ALA A 56 -11.07 -8.83 30.89
CA ALA A 56 -11.98 -9.96 31.01
C ALA A 56 -11.38 -11.25 30.43
N LEU A 57 -10.65 -11.15 29.32
CA LEU A 57 -10.04 -12.30 28.63
C LEU A 57 -8.70 -12.72 29.24
N CYS A 58 -7.88 -11.76 29.67
CA CYS A 58 -6.51 -11.97 30.14
C CYS A 58 -6.18 -11.02 31.31
N PRO A 59 -6.69 -11.28 32.52
CA PRO A 59 -6.51 -10.38 33.67
C PRO A 59 -5.08 -10.30 34.19
N GLU A 60 -4.26 -11.31 33.90
CA GLU A 60 -2.88 -11.44 34.41
C GLU A 60 -1.84 -10.68 33.58
N LYS A 61 -2.18 -10.29 32.33
CA LYS A 61 -1.24 -9.69 31.37
C LYS A 61 -1.28 -8.16 31.41
N THR A 62 -0.11 -7.54 31.25
CA THR A 62 0.12 -6.10 31.28
C THR A 62 0.35 -5.51 29.88
N ASP A 63 0.37 -4.17 29.76
CA ASP A 63 0.68 -3.48 28.50
C ASP A 63 2.04 -3.89 27.91
N ASN A 64 3.05 -4.09 28.78
CA ASN A 64 4.39 -4.54 28.38
C ASN A 64 4.37 -5.96 27.80
N ASP A 65 3.51 -6.84 28.32
CA ASP A 65 3.38 -8.21 27.80
C ASP A 65 2.83 -8.19 26.37
N TRP A 66 1.81 -7.36 26.11
CA TRP A 66 1.25 -7.19 24.76
C TRP A 66 2.29 -6.63 23.78
N ARG A 67 3.09 -5.65 24.22
CA ARG A 67 4.17 -5.09 23.42
C ARG A 67 5.23 -6.14 23.08
N SER A 68 5.65 -6.96 24.05
CA SER A 68 6.61 -8.05 23.84
C SER A 68 6.06 -9.08 22.85
N MET A 69 4.82 -9.50 23.02
CA MET A 69 4.15 -10.43 22.11
C MET A 69 4.07 -9.89 20.67
N PHE A 70 3.80 -8.60 20.51
CA PHE A 70 3.81 -7.95 19.20
C PHE A 70 5.21 -7.92 18.56
N GLU A 71 6.25 -7.67 19.33
CA GLU A 71 7.64 -7.68 18.86
C GLU A 71 8.09 -9.09 18.45
N GLU A 72 7.71 -10.11 19.22
CA GLU A 72 7.91 -11.51 18.89
C GLU A 72 7.20 -11.91 17.60
N GLU A 73 5.92 -11.54 17.44
CA GLU A 73 5.16 -11.77 16.21
C GLU A 73 5.86 -11.09 15.00
N ARG A 74 6.33 -9.85 15.17
CA ARG A 74 7.05 -9.14 14.10
C ARG A 74 8.38 -9.80 13.76
N LYS A 75 9.10 -10.31 14.76
CA LYS A 75 10.36 -11.05 14.57
C LYS A 75 10.10 -12.36 13.82
N TYR A 76 9.04 -13.07 14.18
CA TYR A 76 8.59 -14.28 13.50
C TYR A 76 8.31 -14.02 12.01
N TYR A 77 7.51 -13.00 11.66
CA TYR A 77 7.26 -12.69 10.25
C TYR A 77 8.51 -12.24 9.49
N LYS A 78 9.46 -11.57 10.15
CA LYS A 78 10.75 -11.23 9.53
C LYS A 78 11.62 -12.47 9.30
N GLY A 79 11.58 -13.43 10.22
CA GLY A 79 12.27 -14.72 10.09
C GLY A 79 11.79 -15.52 8.88
N LEU A 80 10.47 -15.54 8.65
CA LEU A 80 9.85 -16.23 7.51
C LEU A 80 10.36 -15.76 6.13
N VAL A 81 10.90 -14.54 6.04
CA VAL A 81 11.36 -13.94 4.77
C VAL A 81 12.80 -14.34 4.43
N ALA A 82 13.63 -14.71 5.41
CA ALA A 82 15.07 -14.93 5.19
C ALA A 82 15.43 -16.43 5.16
N PRO A 83 16.13 -16.92 4.12
CA PRO A 83 16.64 -18.29 4.09
C PRO A 83 17.79 -18.49 5.11
N ASN A 84 17.96 -19.72 5.60
CA ASN A 84 19.03 -20.10 6.53
C ASN A 84 20.41 -19.93 5.84
N PRO A 85 21.36 -19.17 6.43
CA PRO A 85 22.64 -18.89 5.81
C PRO A 85 23.56 -20.11 5.65
N GLU A 86 23.43 -21.14 6.49
CA GLU A 86 24.35 -22.30 6.49
C GLU A 86 24.23 -23.19 5.24
N SER A 87 23.09 -23.16 4.53
CA SER A 87 22.89 -23.98 3.31
C SER A 87 23.27 -23.29 1.99
N THR A 88 23.78 -22.06 2.07
CA THR A 88 23.97 -21.21 0.88
C THR A 88 25.01 -21.79 -0.08
N PHE A 89 26.16 -22.25 0.43
CA PHE A 89 27.26 -22.74 -0.42
C PHE A 89 26.93 -24.07 -1.10
N ALA A 90 26.53 -25.09 -0.34
CA ALA A 90 26.29 -26.44 -0.88
C ALA A 90 25.19 -26.43 -1.96
N MET A 91 24.11 -25.66 -1.74
CA MET A 91 23.05 -25.48 -2.73
C MET A 91 23.53 -24.72 -3.97
N GLN A 92 24.24 -23.60 -3.78
CA GLN A 92 24.78 -22.83 -4.90
C GLN A 92 25.75 -23.66 -5.74
N TYR A 93 26.62 -24.42 -5.08
CA TYR A 93 27.59 -25.28 -5.73
C TYR A 93 26.92 -26.43 -6.48
N LEU A 94 25.95 -27.14 -5.88
CA LEU A 94 25.17 -28.15 -6.59
C LEU A 94 24.42 -27.58 -7.81
N LYS A 95 23.82 -26.40 -7.67
CA LYS A 95 23.13 -25.73 -8.77
C LYS A 95 24.09 -25.34 -9.89
N ALA A 96 25.28 -24.84 -9.54
CA ALA A 96 26.34 -24.52 -10.50
C ALA A 96 26.83 -25.78 -11.23
N LEU A 97 27.01 -26.90 -10.52
CA LEU A 97 27.39 -28.19 -11.11
C LEU A 97 26.31 -28.73 -12.05
N ARG A 98 25.02 -28.70 -11.67
CA ARG A 98 23.91 -29.09 -12.57
C ARG A 98 23.82 -28.20 -13.81
N THR A 99 24.05 -26.90 -13.63
CA THR A 99 24.08 -25.94 -14.74
C THR A 99 25.24 -26.25 -15.68
N LEU A 100 26.43 -26.54 -15.14
CA LEU A 100 27.59 -26.96 -15.91
C LEU A 100 27.28 -28.21 -16.73
N THR A 101 26.70 -29.26 -16.12
CA THR A 101 26.35 -30.50 -16.84
C THR A 101 25.34 -30.25 -17.97
N GLU A 102 24.38 -29.36 -17.77
CA GLU A 102 23.39 -29.00 -18.80
C GLU A 102 24.04 -28.19 -19.94
N LYS A 103 24.98 -27.28 -19.62
CA LYS A 103 25.73 -26.54 -20.64
C LYS A 103 26.68 -27.45 -21.42
N GLU A 104 27.28 -28.45 -20.78
CA GLU A 104 28.09 -29.47 -21.45
C GLU A 104 27.23 -30.29 -22.43
N ARG A 105 26.02 -30.70 -22.01
CA ARG A 105 25.04 -31.39 -22.86
C ARG A 105 24.64 -30.54 -24.08
N ILE A 106 24.21 -29.29 -23.86
CA ILE A 106 23.80 -28.38 -24.93
C ILE A 106 24.96 -28.10 -25.89
N PHE A 107 26.17 -27.87 -25.37
CA PHE A 107 27.36 -27.68 -26.18
C PHE A 107 27.61 -28.89 -27.08
N GLY A 108 27.56 -30.10 -26.52
CA GLY A 108 27.69 -31.34 -27.28
C GLY A 108 26.65 -31.48 -28.40
N GLU A 109 25.38 -31.19 -28.11
CA GLU A 109 24.29 -31.25 -29.10
C GLU A 109 24.48 -30.26 -30.25
N VAL A 110 24.77 -28.99 -29.93
CA VAL A 110 24.95 -27.93 -30.93
C VAL A 110 26.22 -28.15 -31.76
N PHE A 111 27.28 -28.69 -31.14
CA PHE A 111 28.53 -28.98 -31.83
C PHE A 111 28.39 -30.17 -32.79
N ASN A 112 27.67 -31.21 -32.38
CA ASN A 112 27.42 -32.40 -33.20
C ASN A 112 26.34 -32.18 -34.28
N THR A 113 25.58 -31.09 -34.21
CA THR A 113 24.62 -30.72 -35.25
C THR A 113 25.36 -30.31 -36.52
N SER A 114 25.04 -30.94 -37.65
CA SER A 114 25.56 -30.60 -38.98
C SER A 114 24.45 -30.12 -39.92
N ILE A 115 24.81 -29.37 -40.95
CA ILE A 115 23.86 -28.88 -41.95
C ILE A 115 23.87 -29.84 -43.14
N ASP A 116 22.84 -30.67 -43.25
CA ASP A 116 22.65 -31.54 -44.40
C ASP A 116 22.14 -30.75 -45.61
N VAL A 117 22.97 -30.65 -46.65
CA VAL A 117 22.69 -29.91 -47.89
C VAL A 117 21.52 -30.54 -48.68
N THR A 118 21.26 -31.83 -48.49
CA THR A 118 20.34 -32.65 -49.30
C THR A 118 18.85 -32.37 -49.04
N THR A 119 18.48 -31.95 -47.82
CA THR A 119 17.06 -31.78 -47.42
C THR A 119 16.46 -30.46 -47.91
N SER A 120 17.29 -29.46 -48.21
CA SER A 120 16.85 -28.15 -48.70
C SER A 120 16.47 -28.14 -50.19
N ALA A 121 16.92 -29.15 -50.96
CA ALA A 121 16.63 -29.27 -52.38
C ALA A 121 15.24 -29.85 -52.68
N GLN A 122 14.66 -30.63 -51.75
CA GLN A 122 13.39 -31.33 -51.97
C GLN A 122 12.15 -30.44 -51.79
N PHE A 123 12.24 -29.34 -51.04
CA PHE A 123 11.12 -28.39 -50.86
C PHE A 123 11.01 -27.31 -51.95
N ALA A 124 11.98 -27.22 -52.88
CA ALA A 124 11.91 -26.31 -54.02
C ALA A 124 11.09 -26.86 -55.21
N GLY A 125 10.70 -28.14 -55.16
CA GLY A 125 10.11 -28.85 -56.29
C GLY A 125 8.59 -28.81 -56.44
N ASN A 126 7.83 -28.04 -55.65
CA ASN A 126 6.35 -28.17 -55.68
C ASN A 126 5.54 -26.88 -55.47
N ARG A 127 5.90 -25.77 -56.12
CA ARG A 127 4.95 -24.67 -56.41
C ARG A 127 5.13 -24.12 -57.81
N SER A 128 4.41 -24.73 -58.75
CA SER A 128 4.10 -24.10 -60.04
C SER A 128 3.02 -23.04 -59.85
N THR A 129 3.43 -21.78 -59.77
CA THR A 129 2.59 -20.67 -60.26
C THR A 129 3.49 -19.63 -60.93
N SER A 130 3.24 -19.47 -62.22
CA SER A 130 3.86 -18.50 -63.11
C SER A 130 3.63 -17.05 -62.64
N ARG A 131 4.73 -16.28 -62.51
CA ARG A 131 4.81 -14.87 -62.96
C ARG A 131 6.23 -14.30 -62.80
N ASN A 132 6.80 -13.91 -63.93
CA ASN A 132 7.90 -12.97 -64.17
C ASN A 132 8.53 -12.30 -62.92
N SER A 133 9.65 -12.86 -62.44
CA SER A 133 10.77 -12.06 -61.95
C SER A 133 12.06 -12.86 -62.18
N SER A 134 12.99 -12.29 -62.93
CA SER A 134 14.28 -12.88 -63.27
C SER A 134 15.23 -12.82 -62.08
N LYS A 135 15.11 -13.72 -61.10
CA LYS A 135 16.16 -13.97 -60.09
C LYS A 135 16.10 -15.44 -59.65
N PRO A 136 17.17 -16.24 -59.79
CA PRO A 136 17.18 -17.61 -59.30
C PRO A 136 16.97 -17.61 -57.77
N PRO A 137 16.18 -18.55 -57.21
CA PRO A 137 16.05 -18.69 -55.76
C PRO A 137 17.44 -18.96 -55.17
N ASN A 138 17.94 -18.01 -54.37
CA ASN A 138 19.31 -18.02 -53.89
C ASN A 138 19.46 -19.02 -52.73
N ILE A 139 19.50 -20.31 -53.07
CA ILE A 139 19.72 -21.45 -52.17
C ILE A 139 21.03 -21.27 -51.38
N TYR A 140 22.05 -20.70 -52.03
CA TYR A 140 23.33 -20.38 -51.40
C TYR A 140 23.20 -19.35 -50.28
N ASN A 141 22.40 -18.30 -50.46
CA ASN A 141 22.13 -17.32 -49.39
C ASN A 141 21.39 -17.97 -48.22
N LYS A 142 20.42 -18.85 -48.47
CA LYS A 142 19.71 -19.57 -47.40
C LYS A 142 20.65 -20.50 -46.63
N LEU A 143 21.47 -21.29 -47.32
CA LEU A 143 22.49 -22.12 -46.70
C LEU A 143 23.47 -21.27 -45.88
N ALA A 144 23.99 -20.17 -46.45
CA ALA A 144 24.88 -19.26 -45.74
C ALA A 144 24.23 -18.64 -44.49
N THR A 145 22.93 -18.31 -44.53
CA THR A 145 22.22 -17.83 -43.35
C THR A 145 22.05 -18.90 -42.29
N GLU A 146 21.73 -20.15 -42.67
CA GLU A 146 21.60 -21.25 -41.71
C GLU A 146 22.96 -21.64 -41.12
N THR A 147 24.04 -21.61 -41.91
CA THR A 147 25.41 -21.79 -41.43
C THR A 147 25.80 -20.71 -40.43
N ARG A 148 25.53 -19.42 -40.73
CA ARG A 148 25.80 -18.33 -39.78
C ARG A 148 25.00 -18.47 -38.48
N LYS A 149 23.74 -18.91 -38.55
CA LYS A 149 22.93 -19.16 -37.35
C LYS A 149 23.49 -20.31 -36.51
N LEU A 150 23.90 -21.41 -37.15
CA LEU A 150 24.48 -22.54 -36.43
C LEU A 150 25.82 -22.17 -35.78
N GLU A 151 26.70 -21.47 -36.51
CA GLU A 151 27.96 -20.97 -35.95
C GLU A 151 27.72 -20.00 -34.78
N ALA A 152 26.75 -19.08 -34.91
CA ALA A 152 26.38 -18.19 -33.80
C ALA A 152 25.88 -18.99 -32.57
N ARG A 153 25.11 -20.06 -32.77
CA ARG A 153 24.68 -20.95 -31.67
C ARG A 153 25.86 -21.70 -31.05
N ARG A 154 26.82 -22.17 -31.84
CA ARG A 154 28.04 -22.84 -31.36
C ARG A 154 28.87 -21.91 -30.49
N VAL A 155 29.10 -20.68 -30.95
CA VAL A 155 29.81 -19.65 -30.19
C VAL A 155 29.08 -19.34 -28.88
N ALA A 156 27.78 -19.08 -28.93
CA ALA A 156 26.98 -18.81 -27.73
C ALA A 156 26.98 -19.98 -26.73
N ALA A 157 26.90 -21.23 -27.21
CA ALA A 157 26.96 -22.41 -26.36
C ALA A 157 28.35 -22.58 -25.71
N ALA A 158 29.42 -22.32 -26.45
CA ALA A 158 30.79 -22.36 -25.94
C ALA A 158 31.04 -21.28 -24.88
N GLU A 159 30.55 -20.05 -25.11
CA GLU A 159 30.64 -18.95 -24.15
C GLU A 159 29.86 -19.25 -22.86
N GLN A 160 28.64 -19.79 -22.98
CA GLN A 160 27.84 -20.20 -21.82
C GLN A 160 28.50 -21.33 -21.03
N LEU A 161 29.09 -22.33 -21.71
CA LEU A 161 29.84 -23.40 -21.06
C LEU A 161 31.05 -22.85 -20.31
N ARG A 162 31.83 -21.96 -20.95
CA ARG A 162 32.99 -21.32 -20.33
C ARG A 162 32.59 -20.51 -19.10
N ALA A 163 31.49 -19.77 -19.16
CA ALA A 163 30.96 -19.01 -18.02
C ALA A 163 30.61 -19.93 -16.83
N ALA A 164 29.91 -21.04 -17.09
CA ALA A 164 29.58 -22.03 -16.07
C ALA A 164 30.83 -22.71 -15.48
N GLN A 165 31.84 -23.01 -16.31
CA GLN A 165 33.11 -23.57 -15.85
C GLN A 165 33.88 -22.60 -14.95
N ILE A 166 33.88 -21.30 -15.29
CA ILE A 166 34.51 -20.25 -14.48
C ILE A 166 33.80 -20.14 -13.14
N GLU A 167 32.46 -20.09 -13.12
CA GLU A 167 31.66 -20.01 -11.89
C GLU A 167 31.96 -21.19 -10.94
N VAL A 168 31.94 -22.42 -11.45
CA VAL A 168 32.28 -23.61 -10.65
C VAL A 168 33.72 -23.53 -10.14
N ALA A 169 34.69 -23.16 -10.98
CA ALA A 169 36.09 -23.04 -10.58
C ALA A 169 36.32 -21.94 -9.51
N THR A 170 35.58 -20.84 -9.59
CA THR A 170 35.63 -19.79 -8.56
C THR A 170 35.09 -20.30 -7.23
N LEU A 171 33.95 -21.00 -7.24
CA LEU A 171 33.36 -21.59 -6.03
C LEU A 171 34.29 -22.64 -5.41
N GLU A 172 34.92 -23.50 -6.23
CA GLU A 172 35.89 -24.51 -5.79
C GLU A 172 37.12 -23.87 -5.13
N LYS A 173 37.64 -22.79 -5.72
CA LYS A 173 38.80 -22.06 -5.18
C LYS A 173 38.47 -21.37 -3.87
N ASP A 174 37.34 -20.68 -3.80
CA ASP A 174 36.96 -19.86 -2.64
C ASP A 174 36.65 -20.73 -1.41
N HIS A 175 36.17 -21.96 -1.62
CA HIS A 175 35.78 -22.89 -0.55
C HIS A 175 36.71 -24.09 -0.38
N GLY A 176 37.82 -24.14 -1.13
CA GLY A 176 38.84 -25.19 -1.02
C GLY A 176 38.34 -26.61 -1.37
N VAL A 177 37.42 -26.73 -2.33
CA VAL A 177 36.81 -28.02 -2.71
C VAL A 177 37.70 -28.75 -3.71
N HIS A 178 38.37 -29.80 -3.25
CA HIS A 178 39.11 -30.75 -4.10
C HIS A 178 39.03 -32.17 -3.51
N PRO A 179 38.60 -33.20 -4.28
CA PRO A 179 38.17 -33.18 -5.68
C PRO A 179 36.77 -32.59 -5.92
N ARG A 180 36.45 -32.25 -7.18
CA ARG A 180 35.11 -31.79 -7.60
C ARG A 180 34.05 -32.82 -7.23
N TRP A 181 32.88 -32.37 -6.75
CA TRP A 181 31.77 -33.27 -6.46
C TRP A 181 31.22 -33.87 -7.76
N THR A 182 31.12 -35.19 -7.78
CA THR A 182 30.57 -35.95 -8.90
C THR A 182 29.33 -36.71 -8.44
N PRO A 183 28.36 -36.99 -9.34
CA PRO A 183 27.24 -37.88 -9.00
C PRO A 183 27.76 -39.21 -8.43
N GLY A 184 27.42 -39.50 -7.17
CA GLY A 184 27.89 -40.68 -6.42
C GLY A 184 29.05 -40.45 -5.45
N SER A 185 29.58 -39.22 -5.33
CA SER A 185 30.46 -38.88 -4.20
C SER A 185 29.63 -38.68 -2.92
N PRO A 186 30.15 -39.02 -1.73
CA PRO A 186 29.41 -38.87 -0.48
C PRO A 186 29.03 -37.41 -0.21
N GLU A 187 29.87 -36.46 -0.62
CA GLU A 187 29.60 -35.03 -0.50
C GLU A 187 28.45 -34.59 -1.42
N TRP A 188 28.40 -35.12 -2.65
CA TRP A 188 27.30 -34.88 -3.58
C TRP A 188 25.97 -35.41 -3.01
N GLU A 189 25.96 -36.65 -2.52
CA GLU A 189 24.75 -37.26 -1.95
C GLU A 189 24.25 -36.50 -0.72
N ALA A 190 25.15 -36.17 0.21
CA ALA A 190 24.80 -35.38 1.39
C ALA A 190 24.30 -33.97 1.02
N ALA A 191 24.84 -33.36 -0.03
CA ALA A 191 24.38 -32.06 -0.50
C ALA A 191 23.00 -32.15 -1.16
N VAL A 192 22.72 -33.22 -1.91
CA VAL A 192 21.39 -33.45 -2.52
C VAL A 192 20.34 -33.70 -1.45
N GLU A 193 20.67 -34.46 -0.41
CA GLU A 193 19.80 -34.65 0.75
C GLU A 193 19.50 -33.31 1.46
N ARG A 194 20.52 -32.48 1.70
CA ARG A 194 20.33 -31.13 2.25
C ARG A 194 19.43 -30.28 1.38
N GLU A 195 19.65 -30.24 0.06
CA GLU A 195 18.82 -29.48 -0.86
C GLU A 195 17.35 -29.92 -0.78
N ALA A 196 17.08 -31.23 -0.68
CA ALA A 196 15.73 -31.73 -0.50
C ALA A 196 15.11 -31.25 0.82
N HIS A 197 15.88 -31.22 1.91
CA HIS A 197 15.47 -30.64 3.19
C HIS A 197 15.19 -29.13 3.08
N ASP A 198 16.06 -28.37 2.43
CA ASP A 198 15.89 -26.93 2.26
C ASP A 198 14.67 -26.61 1.40
N LEU A 199 14.47 -27.34 0.30
CA LEU A 199 13.29 -27.20 -0.55
C LEU A 199 12.01 -27.50 0.23
N TYR A 200 12.05 -28.50 1.12
CA TYR A 200 10.94 -28.78 2.03
C TYR A 200 10.71 -27.63 3.01
N HIS A 201 11.75 -27.11 3.66
CA HIS A 201 11.62 -25.99 4.61
C HIS A 201 11.17 -24.69 3.92
N VAL A 202 11.65 -24.40 2.71
CA VAL A 202 11.17 -23.28 1.89
C VAL A 202 9.68 -23.46 1.55
N ALA A 203 9.29 -24.63 1.05
CA ALA A 203 7.89 -24.91 0.73
C ALA A 203 6.99 -24.84 1.97
N LEU A 204 7.49 -25.28 3.12
CA LEU A 204 6.81 -25.20 4.41
C LEU A 204 6.64 -23.74 4.85
N ARG A 205 7.69 -22.91 4.81
CA ARG A 205 7.61 -21.48 5.15
C ARG A 205 6.66 -20.71 4.22
N ASP A 206 6.72 -20.98 2.92
CA ASP A 206 5.83 -20.35 1.94
C ASP A 206 4.36 -20.71 2.20
N LEU A 207 4.09 -21.99 2.50
CA LEU A 207 2.75 -22.46 2.86
C LEU A 207 2.27 -21.83 4.18
N GLU A 208 3.12 -21.85 5.22
CA GLU A 208 2.86 -21.23 6.53
C GLU A 208 2.50 -19.74 6.37
N LEU A 209 3.32 -18.97 5.63
CA LEU A 209 3.08 -17.56 5.39
C LEU A 209 1.72 -17.32 4.73
N LEU A 210 1.39 -18.06 3.67
CA LEU A 210 0.13 -17.90 2.94
C LEU A 210 -1.09 -18.26 3.79
N VAL A 211 -0.97 -19.28 4.62
CA VAL A 211 -2.04 -19.74 5.51
C VAL A 211 -2.28 -18.74 6.65
N VAL A 212 -1.22 -18.27 7.32
CA VAL A 212 -1.33 -17.24 8.37
C VAL A 212 -1.92 -15.95 7.79
N GLN A 213 -1.47 -15.56 6.59
CA GLN A 213 -2.03 -14.43 5.87
C GLN A 213 -3.52 -14.59 5.54
N ARG A 214 -3.98 -15.80 5.19
CA ARG A 214 -5.39 -16.09 4.93
C ARG A 214 -6.23 -15.94 6.19
N ILE A 215 -5.77 -16.46 7.32
CA ILE A 215 -6.49 -16.31 8.61
C ILE A 215 -6.65 -14.83 8.94
N ALA A 216 -5.57 -14.05 8.84
CA ALA A 216 -5.62 -12.60 9.08
C ALA A 216 -6.56 -11.86 8.10
N GLU A 217 -6.72 -12.34 6.86
CA GLU A 217 -7.71 -11.81 5.91
C GLU A 217 -9.15 -12.18 6.29
N LEU A 218 -9.39 -13.41 6.72
CA LEU A 218 -10.70 -13.88 7.19
C LEU A 218 -11.11 -13.16 8.48
N GLU A 219 -10.21 -12.92 9.41
CA GLU A 219 -10.51 -12.09 10.59
C GLU A 219 -11.00 -10.69 10.19
N LYS A 220 -10.43 -10.12 9.12
CA LYS A 220 -10.85 -8.82 8.57
C LYS A 220 -12.18 -8.88 7.84
N THR A 221 -12.59 -10.00 7.23
CA THR A 221 -13.93 -10.11 6.62
C THR A 221 -15.03 -10.03 7.66
N HIS A 222 -14.78 -10.56 8.87
CA HIS A 222 -15.76 -10.61 9.96
C HIS A 222 -15.83 -9.30 10.77
N GLN A 223 -14.94 -8.33 10.53
CA GLN A 223 -15.02 -7.01 11.15
C GLN A 223 -16.17 -6.18 10.54
N MET A 224 -17.27 -6.14 11.29
CA MET A 224 -18.51 -5.41 11.03
C MET A 224 -18.29 -3.90 11.08
N GLU A 225 -17.77 -3.32 9.99
CA GLU A 225 -17.85 -1.87 9.67
C GLU A 225 -17.23 -1.53 8.30
N THR A 226 -17.03 -2.53 7.44
CA THR A 226 -16.38 -2.33 6.13
C THR A 226 -17.41 -1.98 5.06
N GLY A 227 -17.27 -0.82 4.42
CA GLY A 227 -18.10 -0.43 3.28
C GLY A 227 -18.03 -1.47 2.12
N TYR A 228 -19.08 -1.53 1.29
CA TYR A 228 -19.24 -2.53 0.22
C TYR A 228 -17.99 -2.72 -0.66
N LYS A 229 -17.33 -1.62 -1.05
CA LYS A 229 -16.08 -1.66 -1.84
C LYS A 229 -14.95 -2.37 -1.10
N SER A 230 -14.79 -2.13 0.20
CA SER A 230 -13.77 -2.80 1.03
C SER A 230 -14.03 -4.30 1.11
N ARG A 231 -15.29 -4.72 1.33
CA ARG A 231 -15.67 -6.14 1.34
C ARG A 231 -15.31 -6.83 0.02
N ASN A 232 -15.59 -6.18 -1.12
CA ASN A 232 -15.21 -6.70 -2.43
C ASN A 232 -13.69 -6.84 -2.60
N HIS A 233 -12.89 -5.91 -2.09
CA HIS A 233 -11.43 -6.02 -2.13
C HIS A 233 -10.91 -7.16 -1.23
N ILE A 234 -11.47 -7.33 -0.03
CA ILE A 234 -11.09 -8.42 0.87
C ILE A 234 -11.46 -9.77 0.24
N ASN A 235 -12.67 -9.92 -0.30
CA ASN A 235 -13.09 -11.15 -0.99
C ASN A 235 -12.17 -11.49 -2.18
N LYS A 236 -11.78 -10.48 -2.97
CA LYS A 236 -10.81 -10.68 -4.06
C LYS A 236 -9.43 -11.10 -3.53
N ALA A 237 -8.99 -10.56 -2.40
CA ALA A 237 -7.72 -10.93 -1.78
C ALA A 237 -7.76 -12.37 -1.26
N VAL A 238 -8.82 -12.74 -0.54
CA VAL A 238 -9.07 -14.11 -0.04
C VAL A 238 -9.05 -15.12 -1.21
N ASN A 239 -9.79 -14.85 -2.29
CA ASN A 239 -9.83 -15.74 -3.45
C ASN A 239 -8.48 -15.89 -4.16
N ARG A 240 -7.67 -14.82 -4.22
CA ARG A 240 -6.31 -14.91 -4.77
C ARG A 240 -5.41 -15.73 -3.85
N ARG A 241 -5.54 -15.54 -2.54
CA ARG A 241 -4.73 -16.24 -1.54
C ARG A 241 -5.05 -17.74 -1.53
N GLU A 242 -6.31 -18.11 -1.65
CA GLU A 242 -6.73 -19.50 -1.80
C GLU A 242 -6.03 -20.20 -2.98
N LYS A 243 -5.99 -19.56 -4.16
CA LYS A 243 -5.25 -20.10 -5.31
C LYS A 243 -3.75 -20.26 -5.03
N ALA A 244 -3.15 -19.28 -4.35
CA ALA A 244 -1.74 -19.35 -3.96
C ALA A 244 -1.48 -20.49 -2.98
N ILE A 245 -2.39 -20.73 -2.02
CA ILE A 245 -2.31 -21.83 -1.06
C ILE A 245 -2.38 -23.17 -1.79
N HIS A 246 -3.27 -23.34 -2.77
CA HIS A 246 -3.30 -24.58 -3.56
C HIS A 246 -1.95 -24.89 -4.22
N ILE A 247 -1.33 -23.89 -4.84
CA ILE A 247 -0.01 -24.05 -5.49
C ILE A 247 1.06 -24.38 -4.44
N ALA A 248 1.12 -23.62 -3.34
CA ALA A 248 2.09 -23.85 -2.27
C ALA A 248 1.90 -25.22 -1.62
N LEU A 249 0.66 -25.69 -1.46
CA LEU A 249 0.32 -27.01 -0.95
C LEU A 249 0.83 -28.12 -1.87
N GLU A 250 0.68 -27.97 -3.19
CA GLU A 250 1.24 -28.93 -4.15
C GLU A 250 2.76 -28.98 -4.07
N VAL A 251 3.42 -27.83 -3.94
CA VAL A 251 4.88 -27.73 -3.79
C VAL A 251 5.33 -28.38 -2.48
N TYR A 252 4.67 -28.08 -1.36
CA TYR A 252 4.91 -28.70 -0.07
C TYR A 252 4.74 -30.22 -0.14
N ASN A 253 3.62 -30.71 -0.64
CA ASN A 253 3.34 -32.14 -0.74
C ASN A 253 4.34 -32.87 -1.64
N ARG A 254 4.86 -32.20 -2.69
CA ARG A 254 5.92 -32.74 -3.53
C ARG A 254 7.23 -32.84 -2.77
N ALA A 255 7.64 -31.78 -2.08
CA ALA A 255 8.88 -31.76 -1.30
C ALA A 255 8.83 -32.76 -0.12
N ALA A 256 7.69 -32.83 0.57
CA ALA A 256 7.44 -33.77 1.66
C ALA A 256 7.63 -35.24 1.24
N ARG A 257 7.16 -35.61 0.05
CA ARG A 257 7.34 -36.96 -0.52
C ARG A 257 8.76 -37.25 -1.00
N ALA A 258 9.54 -36.22 -1.32
CA ALA A 258 10.91 -36.36 -1.82
C ALA A 258 11.93 -36.62 -0.71
N LEU A 259 11.57 -36.37 0.56
CA LEU A 259 12.42 -36.63 1.72
C LEU A 259 12.51 -38.11 2.07
N VAL A 260 13.61 -38.48 2.73
CA VAL A 260 13.85 -39.82 3.27
C VAL A 260 14.15 -39.69 4.77
N PRO A 261 13.23 -40.12 5.67
CA PRO A 261 11.90 -40.67 5.40
C PRO A 261 10.90 -39.60 4.91
N PRO A 262 9.86 -39.99 4.14
CA PRO A 262 8.82 -39.07 3.67
C PRO A 262 8.08 -38.38 4.83
N ARG A 263 7.75 -37.10 4.63
CA ARG A 263 6.95 -36.30 5.57
C ARG A 263 5.45 -36.39 5.27
N PRO A 264 4.55 -36.16 6.24
CA PRO A 264 3.11 -36.20 6.02
C PRO A 264 2.68 -35.12 5.01
N THR A 265 1.85 -35.54 4.06
CA THR A 265 1.19 -34.64 3.11
C THR A 265 -0.08 -34.05 3.72
N LEU A 266 -0.44 -32.85 3.28
CA LEU A 266 -1.60 -32.10 3.76
C LEU A 266 -2.67 -31.99 2.68
N THR A 267 -3.93 -31.94 3.11
CA THR A 267 -5.08 -31.66 2.24
C THR A 267 -5.53 -30.21 2.43
N PHE A 268 -6.05 -29.57 1.37
CA PHE A 268 -6.57 -28.20 1.49
C PHE A 268 -7.65 -28.07 2.57
N LYS A 269 -8.49 -29.09 2.75
CA LYS A 269 -9.50 -29.14 3.81
C LYS A 269 -8.90 -29.00 5.22
N GLU A 270 -7.78 -29.67 5.48
CA GLU A 270 -7.08 -29.56 6.77
C GLU A 270 -6.59 -28.12 6.98
N LEU A 271 -6.20 -27.41 5.92
CA LEU A 271 -5.82 -26.00 6.01
C LEU A 271 -7.01 -25.05 6.21
N THR A 272 -8.21 -25.43 5.75
CA THR A 272 -9.41 -24.60 5.89
C THR A 272 -10.11 -24.78 7.23
N ASP A 273 -10.02 -25.98 7.81
CA ASP A 273 -10.70 -26.32 9.06
C ASP A 273 -10.00 -25.67 10.28
N CYS A 274 -8.73 -25.27 10.14
CA CYS A 274 -8.01 -24.51 11.15
C CYS A 274 -8.53 -23.06 11.24
N ALA A 275 -9.07 -22.70 12.40
CA ALA A 275 -9.52 -21.34 12.68
C ALA A 275 -8.37 -20.46 13.19
N TYR A 276 -7.36 -21.06 13.83
CA TYR A 276 -6.25 -20.36 14.46
C TYR A 276 -4.89 -20.90 14.01
N VAL A 277 -3.85 -20.06 14.11
CA VAL A 277 -2.47 -20.44 13.77
C VAL A 277 -1.97 -21.61 14.63
N ALA A 278 -2.39 -21.68 15.90
CA ALA A 278 -2.03 -22.76 16.81
C ALA A 278 -2.60 -24.14 16.42
N ASP A 279 -3.63 -24.18 15.56
CA ASP A 279 -4.31 -25.42 15.16
C ASP A 279 -3.55 -26.19 14.07
N PHE A 280 -2.50 -25.60 13.47
CA PHE A 280 -1.76 -26.24 12.39
C PHE A 280 -0.67 -27.17 12.92
N ASP A 281 -0.97 -28.47 12.94
CA ASP A 281 -0.01 -29.51 13.31
C ASP A 281 1.25 -29.54 12.43
N PHE A 282 1.17 -29.06 11.18
CA PHE A 282 2.33 -29.00 10.30
C PHE A 282 3.35 -27.91 10.69
N LEU A 283 2.94 -26.93 11.51
CA LEU A 283 3.83 -25.90 12.04
C LEU A 283 4.79 -26.45 13.11
N LYS A 284 4.58 -27.68 13.61
CA LYS A 284 5.57 -28.39 14.45
C LYS A 284 6.93 -28.55 13.76
N TYR A 285 6.92 -28.56 12.43
CA TYR A 285 8.12 -28.67 11.61
C TYR A 285 8.66 -27.32 11.14
N SER A 286 7.98 -26.21 11.49
CA SER A 286 8.44 -24.86 11.19
C SER A 286 9.65 -24.50 12.05
N GLU A 287 10.66 -23.91 11.43
CA GLU A 287 11.88 -23.43 12.09
C GLU A 287 11.62 -22.33 13.14
N HIS A 288 10.42 -21.72 13.11
CA HIS A 288 10.12 -20.52 13.90
C HIS A 288 9.09 -20.75 15.00
N GLY A 289 8.62 -21.99 15.20
CA GLY A 289 7.90 -22.40 16.41
C GLY A 289 6.60 -21.61 16.69
N ALA A 290 5.81 -21.29 15.66
CA ALA A 290 4.58 -20.50 15.81
C ALA A 290 3.53 -21.15 16.72
N GLN A 291 3.50 -22.48 16.79
CA GLN A 291 2.50 -23.22 17.55
C GLN A 291 2.63 -23.02 19.07
N ASP A 292 3.87 -22.95 19.57
CA ASP A 292 4.16 -22.79 20.99
C ASP A 292 4.20 -21.31 21.43
N ALA A 293 4.18 -20.39 20.48
CA ALA A 293 4.27 -18.97 20.76
C ALA A 293 3.03 -18.45 21.50
N GLU A 294 3.24 -17.72 22.59
CA GLU A 294 2.13 -17.19 23.39
C GLU A 294 1.21 -16.28 22.57
N TRP A 295 1.76 -15.47 21.66
CA TRP A 295 0.99 -14.54 20.83
C TRP A 295 0.06 -15.26 19.82
N ALA A 296 0.32 -16.53 19.48
CA ALA A 296 -0.49 -17.30 18.52
C ALA A 296 -1.76 -17.90 19.16
N ARG A 297 -1.88 -17.88 20.50
CA ARG A 297 -3.05 -18.42 21.21
C ARG A 297 -4.31 -17.60 20.90
N PRO A 298 -5.49 -18.25 20.71
CA PRO A 298 -6.73 -17.55 20.35
C PRO A 298 -7.12 -16.40 21.28
N ALA A 299 -7.03 -16.62 22.60
CA ALA A 299 -7.35 -15.60 23.60
C ALA A 299 -6.39 -14.40 23.54
N HIS A 300 -5.09 -14.67 23.37
CA HIS A 300 -4.07 -13.64 23.27
C HIS A 300 -4.19 -12.87 21.94
N ARG A 301 -4.56 -13.53 20.84
CA ARG A 301 -4.85 -12.88 19.55
C ARG A 301 -5.99 -11.88 19.65
N GLN A 302 -7.08 -12.25 20.32
CA GLN A 302 -8.22 -11.34 20.55
C GLN A 302 -7.79 -10.14 21.41
N CYS A 303 -7.02 -10.39 22.46
CA CYS A 303 -6.49 -9.32 23.31
C CYS A 303 -5.52 -8.41 22.54
N LEU A 304 -4.64 -8.97 21.72
CA LEU A 304 -3.70 -8.20 20.90
C LEU A 304 -4.43 -7.35 19.85
N ALA A 305 -5.50 -7.85 19.25
CA ALA A 305 -6.35 -7.08 18.36
C ALA A 305 -7.04 -5.91 19.09
N ALA A 306 -7.56 -6.15 20.30
CA ALA A 306 -8.12 -5.09 21.14
C ALA A 306 -7.05 -4.07 21.58
N TRP A 307 -5.85 -4.54 21.91
CA TRP A 307 -4.70 -3.70 22.27
C TRP A 307 -4.29 -2.81 21.09
N HIS A 308 -4.19 -3.34 19.87
CA HIS A 308 -3.94 -2.55 18.67
C HIS A 308 -5.04 -1.50 18.42
N LYS A 309 -6.31 -1.84 18.65
CA LYS A 309 -7.40 -0.85 18.55
C LYS A 309 -7.21 0.30 19.54
N ILE A 310 -6.74 0.03 20.76
CA ILE A 310 -6.42 1.07 21.75
C ILE A 310 -5.28 1.95 21.23
N GLN A 311 -4.17 1.37 20.77
CA GLN A 311 -3.04 2.14 20.22
C GLN A 311 -3.45 3.00 19.03
N HIS A 312 -4.26 2.46 18.11
CA HIS A 312 -4.74 3.24 16.97
C HIS A 312 -5.76 4.31 17.37
N ALA A 313 -6.60 4.05 18.38
CA ALA A 313 -7.53 5.06 18.88
C ALA A 313 -6.80 6.25 19.52
N THR A 314 -5.72 6.02 20.27
CA THR A 314 -4.90 7.10 20.85
C THR A 314 -4.17 7.90 19.76
N GLU A 315 -3.60 7.23 18.76
CA GLU A 315 -3.00 7.88 17.57
C GLU A 315 -4.03 8.72 16.82
N GLU A 316 -5.23 8.17 16.59
CA GLU A 316 -6.31 8.81 15.86
C GLU A 316 -6.81 10.07 16.59
N ILE A 317 -6.99 10.02 17.91
CA ILE A 317 -7.34 11.20 18.72
C ILE A 317 -6.26 12.28 18.60
N THR A 318 -4.99 11.89 18.68
CA THR A 318 -3.86 12.83 18.54
C THR A 318 -3.87 13.51 17.17
N ARG A 319 -4.15 12.75 16.10
CA ARG A 319 -4.28 13.30 14.75
C ARG A 319 -5.48 14.23 14.63
N LEU A 320 -6.63 13.82 15.15
CA LEU A 320 -7.87 14.61 15.10
C LEU A 320 -7.72 15.93 15.84
N ASN A 321 -7.01 15.97 16.98
CA ASN A 321 -6.73 17.22 17.68
C ASN A 321 -5.99 18.24 16.79
N VAL A 322 -5.01 17.77 15.99
CA VAL A 322 -4.29 18.62 15.04
C VAL A 322 -5.19 19.06 13.89
N GLU A 323 -6.00 18.14 13.34
CA GLU A 323 -6.91 18.43 12.23
C GLU A 323 -8.01 19.43 12.62
N ILE A 324 -8.62 19.25 13.79
CA ILE A 324 -9.65 20.15 14.34
C ILE A 324 -9.10 21.57 14.45
N ARG A 325 -7.91 21.73 15.03
CA ARG A 325 -7.25 23.04 15.15
C ARG A 325 -6.92 23.65 13.79
N ARG A 326 -6.49 22.84 12.81
CA ARG A 326 -6.22 23.31 11.44
C ARG A 326 -7.47 23.80 10.74
N VAL A 327 -8.60 23.09 10.87
CA VAL A 327 -9.87 23.52 10.29
C VAL A 327 -10.34 24.82 10.93
N TYR A 328 -10.29 24.90 12.26
CA TYR A 328 -10.64 26.12 12.99
C TYR A 328 -9.80 27.32 12.54
N THR A 329 -8.48 27.15 12.45
CA THR A 329 -7.55 28.19 11.98
C THR A 329 -7.82 28.58 10.53
N TYR A 330 -8.03 27.60 9.65
CA TYR A 330 -8.30 27.84 8.24
C TYR A 330 -9.56 28.68 8.02
N ILE A 331 -10.64 28.39 8.75
CA ILE A 331 -11.89 29.15 8.67
C ILE A 331 -11.64 30.62 9.04
N HIS A 332 -11.04 30.88 10.19
CA HIS A 332 -10.78 32.25 10.65
C HIS A 332 -9.82 33.00 9.73
N ASP A 333 -8.73 32.38 9.29
CA ASP A 333 -7.78 33.01 8.36
C ASP A 333 -8.42 33.32 7.00
N LYS A 334 -9.25 32.41 6.49
CA LYS A 334 -9.94 32.60 5.20
C LYS A 334 -10.96 33.73 5.31
N GLU A 335 -11.74 33.78 6.38
CA GLU A 335 -12.71 34.85 6.60
C GLU A 335 -12.03 36.22 6.71
N GLU A 336 -10.96 36.32 7.49
CA GLU A 336 -10.18 37.55 7.61
C GLU A 336 -9.59 38.01 6.27
N PHE A 337 -9.02 37.08 5.50
CA PHE A 337 -8.50 37.37 4.16
C PHE A 337 -9.60 37.87 3.21
N LEU A 338 -10.73 37.19 3.13
CA LEU A 338 -11.82 37.57 2.24
C LEU A 338 -12.40 38.94 2.61
N LEU A 339 -12.55 39.23 3.90
CA LEU A 339 -13.01 40.53 4.38
C LEU A 339 -12.00 41.66 4.09
N ALA A 340 -10.70 41.40 4.25
CA ALA A 340 -9.66 42.35 3.86
C ALA A 340 -9.71 42.67 2.35
N GLN A 341 -9.90 41.64 1.52
CA GLN A 341 -10.03 41.81 0.08
C GLN A 341 -11.32 42.52 -0.31
N TYR A 342 -12.44 42.25 0.38
CA TYR A 342 -13.68 42.98 0.20
C TYR A 342 -13.50 44.47 0.51
N ARG A 343 -12.80 44.84 1.59
CA ARG A 343 -12.51 46.24 1.94
C ARG A 343 -11.68 46.93 0.85
N SER A 344 -10.64 46.27 0.34
CA SER A 344 -9.78 46.79 -0.73
C SER A 344 -10.54 46.95 -2.07
N LEU A 345 -11.37 45.97 -2.41
CA LEU A 345 -12.15 45.96 -3.64
C LEU A 345 -13.33 46.94 -3.59
N SER A 346 -13.92 47.18 -2.41
CA SER A 346 -15.01 48.14 -2.26
C SER A 346 -14.64 49.56 -2.70
N ILE A 347 -13.35 49.90 -2.63
CA ILE A 347 -12.80 51.19 -3.06
C ILE A 347 -12.39 51.16 -4.55
N SER A 348 -11.82 50.05 -5.02
CA SER A 348 -11.19 49.96 -6.34
C SER A 348 -12.10 49.40 -7.44
N ASN A 349 -12.99 48.46 -7.11
CA ASN A 349 -13.94 47.82 -8.02
C ASN A 349 -15.22 47.38 -7.26
N PRO A 350 -16.26 48.23 -7.21
CA PRO A 350 -17.47 47.97 -6.42
C PRO A 350 -18.29 46.78 -6.94
N ASP A 351 -18.28 46.50 -8.24
CA ASP A 351 -19.03 45.39 -8.83
C ASP A 351 -18.43 44.04 -8.43
N LEU A 352 -17.10 43.93 -8.46
CA LEU A 352 -16.38 42.74 -7.98
C LEU A 352 -16.50 42.60 -6.44
N ALA A 353 -16.50 43.71 -5.72
CA ALA A 353 -16.74 43.71 -4.27
C ALA A 353 -18.13 43.16 -3.92
N HIS A 354 -19.17 43.50 -4.71
CA HIS A 354 -20.52 42.97 -4.52
C HIS A 354 -20.60 41.45 -4.77
N ALA A 355 -19.91 40.96 -5.81
CA ALA A 355 -19.80 39.52 -6.08
C ALA A 355 -19.07 38.78 -4.94
N LEU A 356 -17.94 39.34 -4.47
CA LEU A 356 -17.18 38.79 -3.35
C LEU A 356 -18.00 38.80 -2.07
N LEU A 357 -18.79 39.84 -1.81
CA LEU A 357 -19.67 39.92 -0.65
C LEU A 357 -20.63 38.74 -0.62
N LYS A 358 -21.35 38.45 -1.72
CA LYS A 358 -22.25 37.28 -1.83
C LYS A 358 -21.55 35.97 -1.50
N HIS A 359 -20.33 35.81 -2.00
CA HIS A 359 -19.52 34.63 -1.72
C HIS A 359 -19.13 34.53 -0.23
N ILE A 360 -18.74 35.65 0.40
CA ILE A 360 -18.47 35.71 1.84
C ILE A 360 -19.71 35.30 2.65
N GLN A 361 -20.92 35.78 2.30
CA GLN A 361 -22.14 35.42 3.06
C GLN A 361 -22.39 33.91 3.03
N LEU A 362 -22.22 33.28 1.86
CA LEU A 362 -22.36 31.83 1.69
C LEU A 362 -21.30 31.07 2.49
N ALA A 363 -20.03 31.48 2.40
CA ALA A 363 -18.92 30.85 3.10
C ALA A 363 -19.05 30.99 4.64
N THR A 364 -19.42 32.16 5.15
CA THR A 364 -19.62 32.39 6.59
C THR A 364 -20.79 31.58 7.13
N ARG A 365 -21.92 31.48 6.39
CA ARG A 365 -23.05 30.63 6.80
C ARG A 365 -22.62 29.16 6.92
N ALA A 366 -21.85 28.69 5.94
CA ALA A 366 -21.30 27.35 5.95
C ALA A 366 -20.34 27.11 7.11
N ASN A 367 -19.38 28.02 7.30
CA ASN A 367 -18.37 27.95 8.35
C ASN A 367 -19.00 27.98 9.74
N ARG A 368 -20.10 28.73 9.96
CA ARG A 368 -20.80 28.75 11.24
C ARG A 368 -21.30 27.37 11.66
N HIS A 369 -21.82 26.58 10.72
CA HIS A 369 -22.20 25.20 11.01
C HIS A 369 -21.00 24.36 11.44
N VAL A 370 -19.88 24.49 10.75
CA VAL A 370 -18.63 23.82 11.08
C VAL A 370 -18.12 24.22 12.48
N LEU A 371 -18.05 25.53 12.76
CA LEU A 371 -17.59 26.04 14.04
C LEU A 371 -18.48 25.58 15.19
N ARG A 372 -19.82 25.58 15.00
CA ARG A 372 -20.76 25.03 15.99
C ARG A 372 -20.52 23.54 16.25
N ASP A 373 -20.28 22.76 15.20
CA ASP A 373 -19.96 21.33 15.35
C ASP A 373 -18.62 21.17 16.10
N LEU A 374 -17.59 21.92 15.76
CA LEU A 374 -16.31 21.92 16.48
C LEU A 374 -16.47 22.29 17.96
N GLU A 375 -17.28 23.30 18.29
CA GLU A 375 -17.60 23.66 19.66
C GLU A 375 -18.38 22.56 20.40
N THR A 376 -19.25 21.82 19.71
CA THR A 376 -19.92 20.67 20.33
C THR A 376 -18.93 19.54 20.60
N LEU A 377 -17.97 19.33 19.69
CA LEU A 377 -16.90 18.32 19.87
C LEU A 377 -16.01 18.63 21.07
N SER A 378 -15.68 19.90 21.30
CA SER A 378 -14.84 20.29 22.43
C SER A 378 -15.46 20.02 23.80
N LYS A 379 -16.79 19.98 23.84
CA LYS A 379 -17.58 19.71 25.05
C LYS A 379 -17.70 18.21 25.34
N ILE A 380 -17.23 17.33 24.44
CA ILE A 380 -17.28 15.87 24.63
C ILE A 380 -16.30 15.46 25.74
N LYS A 381 -16.77 14.60 26.65
CA LYS A 381 -15.93 13.99 27.68
C LYS A 381 -14.81 13.15 27.04
N GLY A 382 -13.57 13.54 27.26
CA GLY A 382 -12.38 12.86 26.70
C GLY A 382 -11.74 13.57 25.52
N PHE A 383 -12.31 14.70 25.06
CA PHE A 383 -11.62 15.60 24.15
C PHE A 383 -10.36 16.18 24.82
N SER A 384 -9.25 16.14 24.12
CA SER A 384 -7.93 16.62 24.58
C SER A 384 -7.30 17.64 23.64
N GLY A 385 -8.02 18.06 22.61
CA GLY A 385 -7.57 19.06 21.65
C GLY A 385 -7.75 20.49 22.15
N ASP A 386 -7.27 21.44 21.35
CA ASP A 386 -7.36 22.86 21.63
C ASP A 386 -8.10 23.57 20.48
N LEU A 387 -9.06 24.41 20.83
CA LEU A 387 -9.84 25.25 19.91
C LEU A 387 -9.38 26.71 19.97
N THR A 388 -8.07 26.91 20.00
CA THR A 388 -7.47 28.23 19.77
C THR A 388 -7.03 28.35 18.32
N ARG A 389 -7.13 29.58 17.80
CA ARG A 389 -6.57 29.94 16.49
C ARG A 389 -5.07 29.63 16.50
N GLY A 390 -4.63 28.84 15.53
CA GLY A 390 -3.22 28.53 15.32
C GLY A 390 -2.52 29.62 14.49
N VAL A 391 -1.20 29.47 14.32
CA VAL A 391 -0.38 30.31 13.43
C VAL A 391 0.09 29.43 12.26
N ARG A 392 -0.12 29.87 11.02
CA ARG A 392 0.43 29.18 9.83
C ARG A 392 1.95 29.30 9.80
N ALA A 393 2.65 28.25 9.37
CA ALA A 393 4.11 28.25 9.34
C ALA A 393 4.70 29.30 8.37
N GLU A 394 3.98 29.69 7.32
CA GLU A 394 4.47 30.59 6.26
C GLU A 394 4.38 32.09 6.62
N SER A 395 3.58 32.45 7.63
CA SER A 395 3.53 33.84 8.14
C SER A 395 4.79 34.25 8.92
N SER A 396 5.66 33.28 9.25
CA SER A 396 6.91 33.53 9.97
C SER A 396 8.06 33.95 9.06
N SER A 397 8.00 33.67 7.76
CA SER A 397 9.09 33.91 6.81
C SER A 397 9.02 35.25 6.06
N LEU A 398 7.94 36.03 6.23
CA LEU A 398 7.82 37.39 5.64
C LEU A 398 8.03 38.54 6.64
N SER A 399 8.32 38.30 7.91
CA SER A 399 8.54 39.36 8.92
C SER A 399 9.94 39.97 8.92
N GLY A 400 10.66 39.86 7.81
CA GLY A 400 12.05 40.30 7.65
C GLY A 400 12.24 41.48 6.69
N SER A 401 11.39 42.51 6.73
CA SER A 401 11.69 43.91 6.38
C SER A 401 10.41 44.69 6.07
N GLN A 402 9.83 45.33 7.08
CA GLN A 402 9.33 46.72 7.04
C GLN A 402 8.69 47.04 8.38
N SER A 403 9.44 47.76 9.22
CA SER A 403 8.90 48.46 10.37
C SER A 403 8.23 49.75 9.91
N ASN A 404 6.89 49.79 9.87
CA ASN A 404 6.10 50.82 10.53
C ASN A 404 4.59 50.64 10.30
N ALA A 405 3.85 50.73 11.42
CA ALA A 405 2.41 50.97 11.53
C ALA A 405 1.44 49.95 10.91
N LEU A 406 1.01 49.00 11.76
CA LEU A 406 -0.39 48.59 12.01
C LEU A 406 -0.35 47.32 12.88
N SER A 407 0.01 47.50 14.15
CA SER A 407 -0.14 46.47 15.19
C SER A 407 -1.47 46.69 15.87
N GLU A 408 -2.51 46.05 15.34
CA GLU A 408 -3.71 45.66 16.06
C GLU A 408 -4.36 44.58 15.18
N SER A 409 -4.20 43.30 15.56
CA SER A 409 -5.09 42.29 15.01
C SER A 409 -6.50 42.68 15.44
N PRO A 410 -7.49 42.73 14.53
CA PRO A 410 -8.87 42.95 14.96
C PRO A 410 -9.20 41.89 15.99
N ASP A 411 -9.61 42.33 17.18
CA ASP A 411 -10.07 41.45 18.25
C ASP A 411 -11.22 40.58 17.70
N SER A 412 -11.44 39.35 18.19
CA SER A 412 -12.47 38.47 17.59
C SER A 412 -13.88 39.08 17.63
N SER A 413 -14.08 40.04 18.55
CA SER A 413 -15.26 40.92 18.63
C SER A 413 -15.40 41.84 17.42
N ASP A 414 -14.33 42.41 16.89
CA ASP A 414 -14.32 43.39 15.78
C ASP A 414 -14.66 42.73 14.42
N LEU A 415 -14.26 41.48 14.24
CA LEU A 415 -14.71 40.63 13.13
C LEU A 415 -16.19 40.25 13.26
N THR A 416 -16.65 39.96 14.47
CA THR A 416 -18.04 39.58 14.76
C THR A 416 -18.99 40.77 14.54
N ASP A 417 -18.61 41.96 15.01
CA ASP A 417 -19.35 43.21 14.84
C ASP A 417 -19.45 43.64 13.37
N MET A 418 -18.37 43.44 12.59
CA MET A 418 -18.38 43.71 11.15
C MET A 418 -19.28 42.73 10.37
N LEU A 419 -19.27 41.44 10.73
CA LEU A 419 -20.20 40.46 10.15
C LEU A 419 -21.65 40.81 10.53
N GLU A 420 -21.89 41.35 11.72
CA GLU A 420 -23.21 41.82 12.17
C GLU A 420 -23.68 43.05 11.38
N GLN A 421 -22.81 44.05 11.18
CA GLN A 421 -23.11 45.25 10.40
C GLN A 421 -23.40 44.98 8.91
N LEU A 422 -22.82 43.91 8.35
CA LEU A 422 -23.09 43.46 6.98
C LEU A 422 -24.34 42.56 6.86
N GLY A 423 -25.12 42.40 7.94
CA GLY A 423 -26.34 41.61 7.95
C GLY A 423 -26.09 40.10 7.85
N LEU A 424 -24.90 39.63 8.22
CA LEU A 424 -24.49 38.22 8.06
C LEU A 424 -24.85 37.34 9.27
N ASN A 425 -25.45 37.90 10.33
CA ASN A 425 -25.79 37.23 11.59
C ASN A 425 -27.27 36.78 11.73
N ASP A 426 -28.11 36.96 10.71
CA ASP A 426 -29.55 36.65 10.85
C ASP A 426 -29.84 35.14 10.92
N GLU A 427 -30.23 34.67 12.12
CA GLU A 427 -30.65 33.31 12.45
C GLU A 427 -32.09 32.98 12.00
N GLY A 428 -32.81 33.92 11.36
CA GLY A 428 -34.27 33.84 11.20
C GLY A 428 -34.84 33.64 9.79
N VAL A 429 -34.07 33.75 8.69
CA VAL A 429 -34.67 33.81 7.35
C VAL A 429 -34.83 32.40 6.74
N PRO A 430 -36.07 31.95 6.44
CA PRO A 430 -36.30 30.76 5.63
C PRO A 430 -35.59 30.91 4.29
N VAL A 431 -34.99 29.83 3.78
CA VAL A 431 -34.33 29.78 2.47
C VAL A 431 -35.18 30.54 1.44
N PRO A 432 -34.76 31.74 0.98
CA PRO A 432 -35.40 32.35 -0.17
C PRO A 432 -35.13 31.40 -1.33
N GLU A 433 -36.14 31.10 -2.13
CA GLU A 433 -35.94 30.47 -3.42
C GLU A 433 -34.79 31.19 -4.12
N VAL A 434 -33.76 30.43 -4.52
CA VAL A 434 -32.59 30.95 -5.20
C VAL A 434 -33.09 31.62 -6.47
N GLU A 435 -33.24 32.95 -6.45
CA GLU A 435 -33.25 33.71 -7.69
C GLU A 435 -31.90 33.48 -8.33
N ASN A 436 -31.90 32.65 -9.39
CA ASN A 436 -30.77 32.39 -10.27
C ASN A 436 -30.40 33.67 -11.01
N ASN A 437 -29.83 34.64 -10.29
CA ASN A 437 -28.96 35.63 -10.90
C ASN A 437 -27.57 35.01 -10.93
N GLU A 438 -27.34 34.20 -11.95
CA GLU A 438 -26.01 33.74 -12.33
C GLU A 438 -25.09 34.97 -12.40
N LEU A 439 -24.05 34.97 -11.56
CA LEU A 439 -22.95 35.92 -11.67
C LEU A 439 -22.36 35.77 -13.08
N PRO A 440 -21.98 36.87 -13.76
CA PRO A 440 -21.25 36.77 -15.02
C PRO A 440 -20.03 35.87 -14.84
N ASP A 441 -19.79 34.93 -15.76
CA ASP A 441 -18.71 33.93 -15.67
C ASP A 441 -17.35 34.57 -15.32
N ASP A 442 -17.06 35.75 -15.89
CA ASP A 442 -15.83 36.52 -15.64
C ASP A 442 -15.66 36.95 -14.16
N ALA A 443 -16.76 37.26 -13.46
CA ALA A 443 -16.74 37.63 -12.05
C ALA A 443 -16.59 36.40 -11.15
N LEU A 444 -17.16 35.26 -11.55
CA LEU A 444 -16.98 33.98 -10.86
C LEU A 444 -15.54 33.49 -10.97
N ASP A 445 -14.92 33.62 -12.13
CA ASP A 445 -13.51 33.29 -12.37
C ASP A 445 -12.55 34.19 -11.58
N ALA A 446 -12.86 35.49 -11.47
CA ALA A 446 -12.10 36.44 -10.67
C ALA A 446 -12.16 36.14 -9.17
N VAL A 447 -13.36 35.82 -8.64
CA VAL A 447 -13.52 35.39 -7.24
C VAL A 447 -12.80 34.07 -6.98
N THR A 448 -12.91 33.11 -7.91
CA THR A 448 -12.22 31.81 -7.80
C THR A 448 -10.70 31.96 -7.83
N SER A 449 -10.16 32.86 -8.66
CA SER A 449 -8.73 33.18 -8.71
C SER A 449 -8.25 33.82 -7.40
N LEU A 450 -9.08 34.69 -6.79
CA LEU A 450 -8.80 35.32 -5.51
C LEU A 450 -8.83 34.29 -4.36
N GLU A 451 -9.73 33.32 -4.39
CA GLU A 451 -9.73 32.19 -3.45
C GLU A 451 -8.52 31.27 -3.61
N GLN A 452 -8.04 31.05 -4.84
CA GLN A 452 -6.82 30.29 -5.08
C GLN A 452 -5.58 30.99 -4.49
N SER A 453 -5.54 32.31 -4.50
CA SER A 453 -4.47 33.08 -3.84
C SER A 453 -4.45 32.90 -2.31
N CYS A 454 -5.61 32.66 -1.69
CA CYS A 454 -5.73 32.33 -0.26
C CYS A 454 -5.18 30.93 0.08
N LYS A 455 -5.05 30.02 -0.89
CA LYS A 455 -4.45 28.68 -0.71
C LYS A 455 -2.91 28.69 -0.80
N VAL A 456 -2.33 29.77 -1.33
CA VAL A 456 -0.89 29.96 -1.55
C VAL A 456 -0.24 30.78 -0.42
N MET A 457 -1.04 31.39 0.46
CA MET A 457 -0.63 31.97 1.76
C MET A 457 -0.97 31.02 2.90
#